data_AF-A0A1F5H4F4-F1
#
_entry.id   AF-A0A1F5H4F4-F1
#
_cell.length_a   1.000
_cell.length_b   1.000
_cell.length_c   1.000
_cell.angle_alpha   90.00
_cell.angle_beta   90.00
_cell.angle_gamma   90.00
#
_symmetry.space_group_name_H-M   'P 1'
#
loop_
_entity.id
_entity.type
_entity.pdbx_description
1 polymer ?
#
loop_
_entity_poly.entity_id
_entity_poly.type
_entity_poly.pdbx_seq_one_letter_code
_entity_poly.pdbx_strand_id
1 'polypeptide(L)'
;MLVCSYKAYLRHLEKNPKKSVLQKIILTFCAVLLVITGIISALFFYQYNLEAPIRAENQYVETAESGFIATKQSINEMLDAFNVAGAKIKIFDNLKEGSAAASGFSTSLDDVNRNISNIETVRGNVIIQKNQLGKFKTPQKFEKINQELLSFYGETTSAIDKLYNQHKFARDLLMSLGPNLYLPVLSENTLWQDGKNEEITAYYQSLKSDANEALARLSRLDPPDEFTSHVKAQTAYLELLVKTADAITNILSQKDDQNGENPTQVEKAYQVLSEANKENAALPEKLLSQKLKLFSVKENLEKFAAVKIHQGSLERKLNDISREQTQIRTYESGRHP
;
A
#
# COMPACT_ATOMS: atom_id res chain seq x y z
N MET A 1 57.17 19.11 -64.71
CA MET A 1 58.11 18.00 -65.01
C MET A 1 59.33 18.13 -64.10
N LEU A 2 59.46 17.29 -63.09
CA LEU A 2 60.78 16.94 -62.57
C LEU A 2 60.79 15.42 -62.53
N VAL A 3 61.41 14.85 -63.56
CA VAL A 3 61.72 13.43 -63.67
C VAL A 3 62.62 13.11 -62.47
N CYS A 4 62.03 12.63 -61.38
CA CYS A 4 62.77 11.92 -60.35
C CYS A 4 63.34 10.69 -61.03
N SER A 5 64.57 10.77 -61.55
CA SER A 5 65.18 9.64 -62.24
C SER A 5 65.10 8.42 -61.31
N TYR A 6 64.80 7.26 -61.87
CA TYR A 6 64.78 5.99 -61.13
C TYR A 6 66.09 5.78 -60.34
N LYS A 7 67.20 6.34 -60.85
CA LYS A 7 68.52 6.40 -60.21
C LYS A 7 68.57 7.28 -58.95
N ALA A 8 67.77 8.35 -58.87
CA ALA A 8 67.64 9.21 -57.69
C ALA A 8 66.74 8.58 -56.61
N TYR A 9 65.67 7.87 -57.01
CA TYR A 9 64.84 7.08 -56.10
C TYR A 9 65.62 5.89 -55.52
N LEU A 10 66.35 5.16 -56.36
CA LEU A 10 67.25 4.09 -55.92
C LEU A 10 68.35 4.60 -55.00
N ARG A 11 68.98 5.77 -55.26
CA ARG A 11 69.97 6.37 -54.34
C ARG A 11 69.39 6.80 -53.00
N HIS A 12 68.11 7.16 -52.95
CA HIS A 12 67.43 7.51 -51.70
C HIS A 12 67.10 6.26 -50.87
N LEU A 13 66.79 5.14 -51.53
CA LEU A 13 66.61 3.82 -50.90
C LEU A 13 67.94 3.14 -50.52
N GLU A 14 69.01 3.36 -51.28
CA GLU A 14 70.35 2.75 -51.08
C GLU A 14 71.13 3.43 -49.94
N LYS A 15 70.85 4.71 -49.67
CA LYS A 15 71.21 5.31 -48.38
C LYS A 15 70.26 4.78 -47.33
N ASN A 16 70.66 3.73 -46.62
CA ASN A 16 70.24 3.57 -45.23
C ASN A 16 70.61 4.89 -44.53
N PRO A 17 69.66 5.79 -44.20
CA PRO A 17 70.04 6.96 -43.43
C PRO A 17 70.61 6.42 -42.14
N LYS A 18 71.93 6.56 -41.93
CA LYS A 18 72.56 6.24 -40.66
C LYS A 18 71.88 7.15 -39.66
N LYS A 19 70.81 6.64 -39.02
CA LYS A 19 70.04 7.38 -38.00
C LYS A 19 71.07 7.95 -37.05
N SER A 20 71.07 9.28 -36.89
CA SER A 20 71.94 9.96 -35.93
C SER A 20 71.81 9.23 -34.59
N VAL A 21 72.91 9.11 -33.84
CA VAL A 21 72.93 8.44 -32.52
C VAL A 21 71.78 8.95 -31.64
N LEU A 22 71.47 10.25 -31.74
CA LEU A 22 70.37 10.91 -31.03
C LEU A 22 68.96 10.43 -31.47
N GLN A 23 68.73 10.21 -32.77
CA GLN A 23 67.47 9.65 -33.27
C GLN A 23 67.28 8.19 -32.85
N LYS A 24 68.36 7.41 -32.78
CA LYS A 24 68.29 6.03 -32.25
C LYS A 24 67.94 6.05 -30.77
N ILE A 25 68.55 6.93 -29.97
CA ILE A 25 68.25 7.08 -28.54
C ILE A 25 66.79 7.48 -28.31
N ILE A 26 66.29 8.50 -29.02
CA ILE A 26 64.88 8.94 -28.90
C ILE A 26 63.92 7.82 -29.29
N LEU A 27 64.19 7.09 -30.39
CA LEU A 27 63.29 6.05 -30.86
C LEU A 27 63.30 4.82 -29.94
N THR A 28 64.45 4.49 -29.35
CA THR A 28 64.54 3.48 -28.27
C THR A 28 63.80 3.94 -27.02
N PHE A 29 63.92 5.21 -26.62
CA PHE A 29 63.19 5.76 -25.47
C PHE A 29 61.67 5.71 -25.70
N CYS A 30 61.17 6.12 -26.86
CA CYS A 30 59.76 6.01 -27.22
C CYS A 30 59.29 4.55 -27.25
N ALA A 31 60.09 3.62 -27.77
CA ALA A 31 59.77 2.20 -27.77
C ALA A 31 59.67 1.63 -26.34
N VAL A 32 60.61 1.99 -25.45
CA VAL A 32 60.58 1.61 -24.03
C VAL A 32 59.35 2.20 -23.34
N LEU A 33 59.01 3.46 -23.60
CA LEU A 33 57.85 4.13 -23.00
C LEU A 33 56.52 3.50 -23.44
N LEU A 34 56.41 3.07 -24.71
CA LEU A 34 55.27 2.31 -25.22
C LEU A 34 55.14 0.92 -24.58
N VAL A 35 56.26 0.23 -24.37
CA VAL A 35 56.27 -1.06 -23.66
C VAL A 35 55.83 -0.90 -22.21
N ILE A 36 56.34 0.12 -21.51
CA ILE A 36 55.95 0.41 -20.11
C ILE A 36 54.46 0.74 -20.02
N THR A 37 53.94 1.61 -20.90
CA THR A 37 52.50 1.94 -20.92
C THR A 37 51.62 0.74 -21.28
N GLY A 38 52.07 -0.14 -22.18
CA GLY A 38 51.39 -1.40 -22.47
C GLY A 38 51.33 -2.35 -21.27
N ILE A 39 52.45 -2.50 -20.54
CA ILE A 39 52.51 -3.33 -19.33
C ILE A 39 51.60 -2.76 -18.22
N ILE A 40 51.66 -1.45 -17.98
CA ILE A 40 50.79 -0.78 -17.00
C ILE A 40 49.32 -0.98 -17.37
N SER A 41 48.96 -0.80 -18.64
CA SER A 41 47.57 -1.01 -19.12
C SER A 41 47.12 -2.47 -18.95
N ALA A 42 47.98 -3.44 -19.21
CA ALA A 42 47.70 -4.86 -19.01
C ALA A 42 47.50 -5.21 -17.51
N LEU A 43 48.33 -4.63 -16.62
CA LEU A 43 48.19 -4.79 -15.18
C LEU A 43 46.87 -4.19 -14.67
N PHE A 44 46.52 -2.97 -15.12
CA PHE A 44 45.23 -2.36 -14.79
C PHE A 44 44.05 -3.17 -15.31
N PHE A 45 44.12 -3.68 -16.55
CA PHE A 45 43.08 -4.53 -17.12
C PHE A 45 42.93 -5.85 -16.34
N TYR A 46 44.04 -6.45 -15.92
CA TYR A 46 44.04 -7.66 -15.11
C TYR A 46 43.42 -7.44 -13.72
N GLN A 47 43.83 -6.38 -13.02
CA GLN A 47 43.25 -5.99 -11.73
C GLN A 47 41.75 -5.66 -11.88
N TYR A 48 41.39 -4.90 -12.91
CA TYR A 48 39.99 -4.58 -13.21
C TYR A 48 39.13 -5.82 -13.39
N ASN A 49 39.62 -6.83 -14.11
CA ASN A 49 38.90 -8.10 -14.32
C ASN A 49 38.84 -8.98 -13.07
N LEU A 50 39.83 -8.92 -12.18
CA LEU A 50 39.78 -9.60 -10.89
C LEU A 50 38.74 -8.96 -9.94
N GLU A 51 38.67 -7.63 -9.93
CA GLU A 51 37.74 -6.88 -9.06
C GLU A 51 36.32 -6.78 -9.62
N ALA A 52 36.14 -6.88 -10.94
CA ALA A 52 34.84 -6.81 -11.60
C ALA A 52 33.76 -7.76 -11.02
N PRO A 53 34.03 -9.06 -10.80
CA PRO A 53 33.03 -9.96 -10.19
C PRO A 53 32.71 -9.56 -8.75
N ILE A 54 33.72 -9.16 -7.96
CA ILE A 54 33.55 -8.74 -6.56
C ILE A 54 32.69 -7.46 -6.48
N ARG A 55 32.92 -6.50 -7.38
CA ARG A 55 32.08 -5.30 -7.49
C ARG A 55 30.63 -5.64 -7.86
N ALA A 56 30.42 -6.53 -8.83
CA ALA A 56 29.08 -6.95 -9.24
C ALA A 56 28.34 -7.67 -8.09
N GLU A 57 29.03 -8.53 -7.35
CA GLU A 57 28.50 -9.21 -6.17
C GLU A 57 28.10 -8.21 -5.07
N ASN A 58 28.98 -7.25 -4.80
CA ASN A 58 28.75 -6.20 -3.82
C ASN A 58 27.55 -5.31 -4.16
N GLN A 59 27.44 -4.87 -5.42
CA GLN A 59 26.32 -4.07 -5.90
C GLN A 59 24.99 -4.84 -5.84
N TYR A 60 25.01 -6.14 -6.17
CA TYR A 60 23.84 -6.99 -6.06
C TYR A 60 23.36 -7.10 -4.60
N VAL A 61 24.28 -7.40 -3.66
CA VAL A 61 23.93 -7.57 -2.24
C VAL A 61 23.38 -6.28 -1.65
N GLU A 62 24.03 -5.14 -1.93
CA GLU A 62 23.58 -3.83 -1.46
C GLU A 62 22.17 -3.50 -1.97
N THR A 63 21.90 -3.74 -3.26
CA THR A 63 20.57 -3.52 -3.84
C THR A 63 19.53 -4.43 -3.20
N ALA A 64 19.83 -5.73 -3.11
CA ALA A 64 18.91 -6.74 -2.57
C ALA A 64 18.57 -6.46 -1.10
N GLU A 65 19.57 -6.11 -0.29
CA GLU A 65 19.38 -5.75 1.12
C GLU A 65 18.59 -4.45 1.27
N SER A 66 18.98 -3.38 0.57
CA SER A 66 18.29 -2.10 0.65
C SER A 66 16.82 -2.20 0.24
N GLY A 67 16.53 -2.95 -0.84
CA GLY A 67 15.18 -3.08 -1.37
C GLY A 67 14.30 -3.95 -0.47
N PHE A 68 14.88 -4.98 0.15
CA PHE A 68 14.20 -5.82 1.12
C PHE A 68 13.85 -5.03 2.40
N ILE A 69 14.80 -4.29 2.96
CA ILE A 69 14.59 -3.47 4.16
C ILE A 69 13.57 -2.36 3.90
N ALA A 70 13.69 -1.64 2.78
CA ALA A 70 12.75 -0.59 2.41
C ALA A 70 11.31 -1.13 2.27
N THR A 71 11.15 -2.31 1.65
CA THR A 71 9.84 -2.98 1.53
C THR A 71 9.26 -3.33 2.90
N LYS A 72 10.06 -3.94 3.78
CA LYS A 72 9.65 -4.27 5.15
C LYS A 72 9.19 -3.02 5.91
N GLN A 73 9.96 -1.94 5.82
CA GLN A 73 9.65 -0.68 6.47
C GLN A 73 8.33 -0.09 5.94
N SER A 74 8.16 0.00 4.62
CA SER A 74 6.93 0.52 4.02
C SER A 74 5.68 -0.28 4.42
N ILE A 75 5.77 -1.61 4.52
CA ILE A 75 4.65 -2.44 4.99
C ILE A 75 4.31 -2.12 6.45
N ASN A 76 5.32 -2.01 7.32
CA ASN A 76 5.09 -1.69 8.73
C ASN A 76 4.46 -0.30 8.90
N GLU A 77 4.97 0.72 8.21
CA GLU A 77 4.42 2.08 8.25
C GLU A 77 2.95 2.12 7.78
N MET A 78 2.61 1.36 6.74
CA MET A 78 1.23 1.22 6.27
C MET A 78 0.34 0.55 7.33
N LEU A 79 0.81 -0.51 7.98
CA LEU A 79 0.05 -1.19 9.03
C LEU A 79 -0.16 -0.30 10.26
N ASP A 80 0.85 0.48 10.64
CA ASP A 80 0.74 1.45 11.74
C ASP A 80 -0.29 2.54 11.44
N ALA A 81 -0.37 3.00 10.18
CA ALA A 81 -1.38 3.95 9.74
C ALA A 81 -2.81 3.39 9.90
N PHE A 82 -3.01 2.09 9.65
CA PHE A 82 -4.32 1.45 9.86
C PHE A 82 -4.74 1.47 11.33
N ASN A 83 -3.81 1.23 12.25
CA ASN A 83 -4.11 1.26 13.69
C ASN A 83 -4.63 2.63 14.15
N VAL A 84 -4.00 3.70 13.66
CA VAL A 84 -4.40 5.08 13.96
C VAL A 84 -5.80 5.36 13.43
N ALA A 85 -6.12 4.94 12.21
CA ALA A 85 -7.46 5.09 11.64
C ALA A 85 -8.51 4.29 12.43
N GLY A 86 -8.21 3.06 12.84
CA GLY A 86 -9.10 2.24 13.68
C GLY A 86 -9.40 2.89 15.04
N ALA A 87 -8.39 3.51 15.67
CA ALA A 87 -8.58 4.23 16.93
C ALA A 87 -9.52 5.43 16.78
N LYS A 88 -9.40 6.19 15.68
CA LYS A 88 -10.30 7.31 15.38
C LYS A 88 -11.74 6.86 15.15
N ILE A 89 -11.94 5.79 14.36
CA ILE A 89 -13.28 5.23 14.11
C ILE A 89 -13.98 4.88 15.42
N LYS A 90 -13.26 4.23 16.34
CA LYS A 90 -13.81 3.92 17.67
C LYS A 90 -14.26 5.16 18.43
N ILE A 91 -13.59 6.30 18.27
CA ILE A 91 -14.01 7.55 18.93
C ILE A 91 -15.31 8.07 18.31
N PHE A 92 -15.39 8.15 16.98
CA PHE A 92 -16.56 8.70 16.29
C PHE A 92 -17.81 7.82 16.38
N ASP A 93 -17.66 6.50 16.26
CA ASP A 93 -18.78 5.56 16.40
C ASP A 93 -19.34 5.49 17.83
N ASN A 94 -18.61 6.00 18.83
CA ASN A 94 -19.11 6.14 20.20
C ASN A 94 -19.85 7.46 20.46
N LEU A 95 -19.85 8.41 19.51
CA LEU A 95 -20.62 9.64 19.61
C LEU A 95 -22.08 9.34 19.24
N LYS A 96 -23.02 9.72 20.10
CA LYS A 96 -24.46 9.37 19.99
C LYS A 96 -25.33 10.46 19.33
N GLU A 97 -24.71 11.45 18.68
CA GLU A 97 -25.41 12.64 18.17
C GLU A 97 -25.43 12.69 16.64
N GLY A 98 -26.52 13.19 16.04
CA GLY A 98 -26.70 13.25 14.59
C GLY A 98 -25.66 14.12 13.87
N SER A 99 -25.23 15.24 14.48
CA SER A 99 -24.14 16.08 13.96
C SER A 99 -22.79 15.35 13.94
N ALA A 100 -22.58 14.39 14.84
CA ALA A 100 -21.40 13.56 14.88
C ALA A 100 -21.40 12.48 13.78
N ALA A 101 -22.57 12.09 13.25
CA ALA A 101 -22.67 11.10 12.17
C ALA A 101 -22.06 11.63 10.85
N ALA A 102 -22.40 12.85 10.43
CA ALA A 102 -21.85 13.45 9.22
C ALA A 102 -20.34 13.74 9.32
N SER A 103 -19.88 14.18 10.50
CA SER A 103 -18.46 14.41 10.79
C SER A 103 -17.67 13.09 10.84
N GLY A 104 -18.22 12.06 11.50
CA GLY A 104 -17.64 10.72 11.57
C GLY A 104 -17.60 10.01 10.23
N PHE A 105 -18.63 10.21 9.39
CA PHE A 105 -18.67 9.76 8.01
C PHE A 105 -17.52 10.37 7.19
N SER A 106 -17.41 11.70 7.20
CA SER A 106 -16.39 12.42 6.42
C SER A 106 -14.98 11.99 6.86
N THR A 107 -14.76 11.90 8.17
CA THR A 107 -13.47 11.44 8.71
C THR A 107 -13.17 9.98 8.33
N SER A 108 -14.15 9.09 8.40
CA SER A 108 -13.98 7.69 7.99
C SER A 108 -13.66 7.57 6.51
N LEU A 109 -14.33 8.36 5.66
CA LEU A 109 -14.11 8.36 4.22
C LEU A 109 -12.71 8.87 3.88
N ASP A 110 -12.28 9.94 4.53
CA ASP A 110 -10.94 10.50 4.38
C ASP A 110 -9.85 9.52 4.84
N ASP A 111 -10.02 8.87 6.00
CA ASP A 111 -9.07 7.87 6.49
C ASP A 111 -9.00 6.64 5.56
N VAL A 112 -10.14 6.16 5.03
CA VAL A 112 -10.17 5.06 4.04
C VAL A 112 -9.47 5.49 2.75
N ASN A 113 -9.74 6.68 2.22
CA ASN A 113 -9.07 7.19 1.01
C ASN A 113 -7.56 7.36 1.22
N ARG A 114 -7.15 7.86 2.39
CA ARG A 114 -5.73 7.96 2.76
C ARG A 114 -5.07 6.58 2.83
N ASN A 115 -5.75 5.59 3.40
CA ASN A 115 -5.25 4.23 3.47
C ASN A 115 -5.11 3.61 2.07
N ILE A 116 -6.09 3.83 1.17
CA ILE A 116 -6.00 3.41 -0.24
C ILE A 116 -4.75 4.02 -0.90
N SER A 117 -4.52 5.31 -0.75
CA SER A 117 -3.35 6.00 -1.32
C SER A 117 -2.02 5.48 -0.74
N ASN A 118 -1.97 5.23 0.58
CA ASN A 118 -0.82 4.62 1.23
C ASN A 118 -0.56 3.20 0.69
N ILE A 119 -1.60 2.39 0.54
CA ILE A 119 -1.52 1.03 -0.03
C ILE A 119 -0.97 1.09 -1.46
N GLU A 120 -1.47 1.98 -2.31
CA GLU A 120 -0.98 2.17 -3.68
C GLU A 120 0.50 2.58 -3.70
N THR A 121 0.91 3.46 -2.78
CA THR A 121 2.31 3.89 -2.65
C THR A 121 3.22 2.73 -2.26
N VAL A 122 2.85 1.96 -1.23
CA VAL A 122 3.62 0.78 -0.81
C VAL A 122 3.68 -0.26 -1.92
N ARG A 123 2.55 -0.50 -2.61
CA ARG A 123 2.49 -1.38 -3.78
C ARG A 123 3.48 -0.94 -4.87
N GLY A 124 3.47 0.35 -5.21
CA GLY A 124 4.39 0.93 -6.18
C GLY A 124 5.85 0.73 -5.77
N ASN A 125 6.18 0.97 -4.50
CA ASN A 125 7.52 0.75 -3.96
C ASN A 125 7.95 -0.71 -4.11
N VAL A 126 7.11 -1.67 -3.73
CA VAL A 126 7.41 -3.12 -3.86
C VAL A 126 7.66 -3.51 -5.32
N ILE A 127 6.85 -3.02 -6.25
CA ILE A 127 7.02 -3.26 -7.68
C ILE A 127 8.34 -2.65 -8.19
N ILE A 128 8.67 -1.44 -7.76
CA ILE A 128 9.94 -0.78 -8.09
C ILE A 128 11.12 -1.62 -7.59
N GLN A 129 11.10 -2.08 -6.34
CA GLN A 129 12.17 -2.90 -5.77
C GLN A 129 12.33 -4.22 -6.53
N LYS A 130 11.22 -4.91 -6.84
CA LYS A 130 11.24 -6.12 -7.67
C LYS A 130 11.87 -5.87 -9.04
N ASN A 131 11.47 -4.79 -9.71
CA ASN A 131 11.97 -4.44 -11.03
C ASN A 131 13.43 -3.99 -10.99
N GLN A 132 13.88 -3.32 -9.93
CA GLN A 132 15.27 -2.96 -9.71
C GLN A 132 16.12 -4.22 -9.55
N LEU A 133 15.72 -5.15 -8.68
CA LEU A 133 16.41 -6.42 -8.49
C LEU A 133 16.49 -7.21 -9.81
N GLY A 134 15.40 -7.28 -10.56
CA GLY A 134 15.34 -7.98 -11.86
C GLY A 134 16.19 -7.38 -12.98
N LYS A 135 16.70 -6.14 -12.84
CA LYS A 135 17.61 -5.50 -13.82
C LYS A 135 19.07 -5.85 -13.59
N PHE A 136 19.44 -6.32 -12.40
CA PHE A 136 20.82 -6.70 -12.11
C PHE A 136 21.15 -8.05 -12.74
N LYS A 137 22.37 -8.16 -13.27
CA LYS A 137 22.93 -9.46 -13.64
C LYS A 137 23.26 -10.21 -12.34
N THR A 138 22.42 -11.16 -11.97
CA THR A 138 22.61 -11.93 -10.75
C THR A 138 23.88 -12.80 -10.82
N PRO A 139 24.81 -12.66 -9.87
CA PRO A 139 25.93 -13.60 -9.75
C PRO A 139 25.44 -15.01 -9.45
N GLN A 140 26.05 -16.04 -10.07
CA GLN A 140 25.59 -17.43 -9.98
C GLN A 140 25.38 -17.91 -8.53
N LYS A 141 26.26 -17.52 -7.61
CA LYS A 141 26.17 -17.88 -6.19
C LYS A 141 24.95 -17.31 -5.46
N PHE A 142 24.32 -16.26 -6.01
CA PHE A 142 23.15 -15.59 -5.46
C PHE A 142 21.85 -15.93 -6.17
N GLU A 143 21.85 -16.82 -7.17
CA GLU A 143 20.62 -17.07 -7.94
C GLU A 143 19.48 -17.64 -7.11
N LYS A 144 19.79 -18.48 -6.12
CA LYS A 144 18.78 -19.02 -5.21
C LYS A 144 18.11 -17.91 -4.39
N ILE A 145 18.90 -17.02 -3.78
CA ILE A 145 18.34 -15.94 -2.97
C ILE A 145 17.63 -14.89 -3.83
N ASN A 146 18.09 -14.66 -5.06
CA ASN A 146 17.43 -13.81 -6.03
C ASN A 146 16.01 -14.31 -6.34
N GLN A 147 15.86 -15.60 -6.63
CA GLN A 147 14.55 -16.21 -6.86
C GLN A 147 13.63 -16.11 -5.64
N GLU A 148 14.16 -16.36 -4.44
CA GLU A 148 13.40 -16.22 -3.19
C GLU A 148 12.94 -14.77 -2.96
N LEU A 149 13.79 -13.77 -3.26
CA LEU A 149 13.43 -12.34 -3.17
C LEU A 149 12.36 -11.94 -4.19
N LEU A 150 12.47 -12.42 -5.44
CA LEU A 150 11.47 -12.15 -6.47
C LEU A 150 10.11 -12.78 -6.12
N SER A 151 10.10 -13.98 -5.51
CA SER A 151 8.89 -14.62 -4.97
C SER A 151 8.30 -13.78 -3.84
N PHE A 152 9.14 -13.38 -2.88
CA PHE A 152 8.73 -12.52 -1.77
C PHE A 152 8.06 -11.22 -2.26
N TYR A 153 8.63 -10.52 -3.24
CA TYR A 153 8.00 -9.32 -3.79
C TYR A 153 6.67 -9.63 -4.51
N GLY A 154 6.57 -10.76 -5.22
CA GLY A 154 5.34 -11.20 -5.87
C GLY A 154 4.20 -11.52 -4.88
N GLU A 155 4.52 -12.28 -3.84
CA GLU A 155 3.59 -12.62 -2.76
C GLU A 155 3.18 -11.37 -1.96
N THR A 156 4.14 -10.49 -1.67
CA THR A 156 3.89 -9.20 -1.00
C THR A 156 2.94 -8.34 -1.82
N THR A 157 3.19 -8.20 -3.14
CA THR A 157 2.29 -7.44 -4.04
C THR A 157 0.88 -8.03 -4.02
N SER A 158 0.77 -9.35 -4.07
CA SER A 158 -0.54 -10.04 -4.04
C SER A 158 -1.28 -9.82 -2.71
N ALA A 159 -0.58 -9.80 -1.58
CA ALA A 159 -1.17 -9.49 -0.28
C ALA A 159 -1.62 -8.02 -0.19
N ILE A 160 -0.82 -7.09 -0.72
CA ILE A 160 -1.17 -5.66 -0.81
C ILE A 160 -2.39 -5.46 -1.72
N ASP A 161 -2.49 -6.15 -2.86
CA ASP A 161 -3.64 -6.09 -3.76
C ASP A 161 -4.95 -6.53 -3.07
N LYS A 162 -4.90 -7.55 -2.22
CA LYS A 162 -6.05 -7.95 -1.40
C LYS A 162 -6.48 -6.84 -0.44
N LEU A 163 -5.52 -6.23 0.27
CA LEU A 163 -5.80 -5.09 1.17
C LEU A 163 -6.36 -3.88 0.43
N TYR A 164 -5.85 -3.60 -0.77
CA TYR A 164 -6.34 -2.55 -1.64
C TYR A 164 -7.82 -2.76 -1.99
N ASN A 165 -8.16 -3.96 -2.47
CA ASN A 165 -9.53 -4.29 -2.84
C ASN A 165 -10.49 -4.23 -1.63
N GLN A 166 -10.03 -4.64 -0.45
CA GLN A 166 -10.78 -4.51 0.79
C GLN A 166 -11.11 -3.05 1.13
N HIS A 167 -10.10 -2.18 1.11
CA HIS A 167 -10.30 -0.77 1.42
C HIS A 167 -11.13 -0.06 0.35
N LYS A 168 -10.96 -0.43 -0.92
CA LYS A 168 -11.80 0.06 -2.01
C LYS A 168 -13.25 -0.34 -1.82
N PHE A 169 -13.53 -1.61 -1.50
CA PHE A 169 -14.89 -2.06 -1.20
C PHE A 169 -15.46 -1.33 0.03
N ALA A 170 -14.67 -1.17 1.11
CA ALA A 170 -15.10 -0.43 2.29
C ALA A 170 -15.47 1.03 1.98
N ARG A 171 -14.72 1.69 1.09
CA ARG A 171 -15.06 3.03 0.58
C ARG A 171 -16.38 3.02 -0.18
N ASP A 172 -16.54 2.11 -1.13
CA ASP A 172 -17.72 2.03 -1.98
C ASP A 172 -18.98 1.70 -1.15
N LEU A 173 -18.82 0.85 -0.14
CA LEU A 173 -19.82 0.58 0.90
C LEU A 173 -20.18 1.84 1.67
N LEU A 174 -19.20 2.56 2.22
CA LEU A 174 -19.43 3.79 2.98
C LEU A 174 -20.16 4.84 2.13
N MET A 175 -19.71 5.06 0.89
CA MET A 175 -20.36 5.97 -0.06
C MET A 175 -21.79 5.57 -0.40
N SER A 176 -22.12 4.28 -0.38
CA SER A 176 -23.47 3.79 -0.62
C SER A 176 -24.44 4.19 0.50
N LEU A 177 -23.94 4.35 1.73
CA LEU A 177 -24.74 4.76 2.90
C LEU A 177 -24.94 6.26 3.00
N GLY A 178 -23.91 7.03 2.64
CA GLY A 178 -23.91 8.48 2.83
C GLY A 178 -23.81 8.93 4.30
N PRO A 179 -23.79 10.24 4.55
CA PRO A 179 -23.50 10.79 5.88
C PRO A 179 -24.62 10.55 6.91
N ASN A 180 -25.88 10.53 6.48
CA ASN A 180 -27.03 10.46 7.38
C ASN A 180 -27.23 9.08 8.01
N LEU A 181 -26.77 8.02 7.33
CA LEU A 181 -27.00 6.62 7.70
C LEU A 181 -25.73 5.92 8.17
N TYR A 182 -24.68 6.72 8.39
CA TYR A 182 -23.36 6.25 8.81
C TYR A 182 -23.39 5.64 10.21
N LEU A 183 -24.09 6.28 11.15
CA LEU A 183 -24.29 5.75 12.50
C LEU A 183 -25.61 4.98 12.58
N PRO A 184 -25.64 3.80 13.21
CA PRO A 184 -26.83 2.98 13.33
C PRO A 184 -27.81 3.49 14.41
N VAL A 185 -28.32 4.70 14.22
CA VAL A 185 -29.27 5.38 15.10
C VAL A 185 -30.63 5.44 14.41
N LEU A 186 -31.72 5.24 15.16
CA LEU A 186 -33.08 5.24 14.61
C LEU A 186 -33.81 6.59 14.76
N SER A 187 -33.30 7.49 15.61
CA SER A 187 -33.91 8.80 15.88
C SER A 187 -32.92 9.75 16.54
N GLU A 188 -33.12 11.05 16.34
CA GLU A 188 -32.53 12.09 17.18
C GLU A 188 -33.35 12.26 18.48
N ASN A 189 -32.68 12.35 19.64
CA ASN A 189 -33.37 12.45 20.93
C ASN A 189 -34.15 13.76 21.12
N THR A 190 -33.71 14.84 20.47
CA THR A 190 -34.33 16.17 20.54
C THR A 190 -35.65 16.27 19.79
N LEU A 191 -35.82 15.46 18.73
CA LEU A 191 -37.02 15.46 17.88
C LEU A 191 -38.32 15.19 18.66
N TRP A 192 -38.23 14.35 19.70
CA TRP A 192 -39.39 13.93 20.49
C TRP A 192 -39.69 14.84 21.68
N GLN A 193 -38.80 15.79 22.01
CA GLN A 193 -38.99 16.69 23.15
C GLN A 193 -40.07 17.75 22.85
N ASP A 194 -40.12 18.23 21.61
CA ASP A 194 -41.09 19.23 21.16
C ASP A 194 -42.45 18.61 20.78
N GLY A 195 -42.49 17.30 20.51
CA GLY A 195 -43.72 16.54 20.26
C GLY A 195 -44.52 16.95 19.01
N LYS A 196 -43.92 17.71 18.08
CA LYS A 196 -44.63 18.24 16.91
C LYS A 196 -44.78 17.17 15.82
N ASN A 197 -46.01 16.73 15.58
CA ASN A 197 -46.34 15.70 14.58
C ASN A 197 -45.74 15.97 13.18
N GLU A 198 -45.80 17.21 12.71
CA GLU A 198 -45.32 17.59 11.37
C GLU A 198 -43.80 17.43 11.24
N GLU A 199 -43.04 17.87 12.26
CA GLU A 199 -41.58 17.77 12.28
C GLU A 199 -41.13 16.30 12.38
N ILE A 200 -41.79 15.51 13.25
CA ILE A 200 -41.52 14.07 13.37
C ILE A 200 -41.82 13.35 12.06
N THR A 201 -42.97 13.65 11.43
CA THR A 201 -43.37 13.03 10.17
C THR A 201 -42.38 13.36 9.05
N ALA A 202 -42.00 14.64 8.90
CA ALA A 202 -41.04 15.06 7.88
C ALA A 202 -39.67 14.38 8.07
N TYR A 203 -39.19 14.28 9.31
CA TYR A 203 -37.95 13.58 9.63
C TYR A 203 -37.99 12.10 9.17
N TYR A 204 -39.02 11.34 9.58
CA TYR A 204 -39.10 9.92 9.23
C TYR A 204 -39.37 9.67 7.74
N GLN A 205 -40.07 10.59 7.05
CA GLN A 205 -40.20 10.52 5.59
C GLN A 205 -38.84 10.70 4.90
N SER A 206 -38.04 11.68 5.33
CA SER A 206 -36.68 11.87 4.82
C SER A 206 -35.79 10.66 5.11
N LEU A 207 -35.81 10.17 6.34
CA LEU A 207 -35.02 9.01 6.78
C LEU A 207 -35.37 7.75 5.99
N LYS A 208 -36.66 7.51 5.73
CA LYS A 208 -37.13 6.43 4.86
C LYS A 208 -36.60 6.58 3.43
N SER A 209 -36.64 7.78 2.88
CA SER A 209 -36.15 8.05 1.52
C SER A 209 -34.65 7.72 1.43
N ASP A 210 -33.86 8.26 2.35
CA ASP A 210 -32.41 8.02 2.43
C ASP A 210 -32.11 6.52 2.57
N ALA A 211 -32.83 5.81 3.46
CA ALA A 211 -32.61 4.39 3.71
C ALA A 211 -32.94 3.51 2.49
N ASN A 212 -34.03 3.82 1.77
CA ASN A 212 -34.36 3.12 0.53
C ASN A 212 -33.32 3.38 -0.57
N GLU A 213 -32.81 4.61 -0.67
CA GLU A 213 -31.75 4.92 -1.61
C GLU A 213 -30.46 4.17 -1.26
N ALA A 214 -30.08 4.13 0.02
CA ALA A 214 -28.93 3.36 0.48
C ALA A 214 -29.09 1.86 0.21
N LEU A 215 -30.26 1.27 0.47
CA LEU A 215 -30.56 -0.13 0.11
C LEU A 215 -30.41 -0.37 -1.39
N ALA A 216 -30.93 0.53 -2.22
CA ALA A 216 -30.81 0.44 -3.67
C ALA A 216 -29.35 0.52 -4.13
N ARG A 217 -28.52 1.37 -3.50
CA ARG A 217 -27.08 1.47 -3.78
C ARG A 217 -26.32 0.23 -3.31
N LEU A 218 -26.58 -0.24 -2.08
CA LEU A 218 -25.96 -1.45 -1.51
C LEU A 218 -26.25 -2.70 -2.34
N SER A 219 -27.46 -2.85 -2.87
CA SER A 219 -27.84 -4.01 -3.70
C SER A 219 -27.05 -4.12 -5.01
N ARG A 220 -26.38 -3.04 -5.43
CA ARG A 220 -25.53 -3.01 -6.62
C ARG A 220 -24.06 -3.36 -6.31
N LEU A 221 -23.70 -3.45 -5.04
CA LEU A 221 -22.38 -3.89 -4.62
C LEU A 221 -22.30 -5.41 -4.67
N ASP A 222 -21.16 -5.92 -5.09
CA ASP A 222 -20.83 -7.35 -5.02
C ASP A 222 -19.88 -7.58 -3.84
N PRO A 223 -20.39 -7.96 -2.65
CA PRO A 223 -19.57 -8.06 -1.46
C PRO A 223 -18.62 -9.25 -1.51
N PRO A 224 -17.31 -9.03 -1.27
CA PRO A 224 -16.40 -10.13 -0.98
C PRO A 224 -16.87 -10.92 0.25
N ASP A 225 -16.51 -12.21 0.34
CA ASP A 225 -16.93 -13.11 1.42
C ASP A 225 -16.77 -12.50 2.82
N GLU A 226 -15.62 -11.85 3.05
CA GLU A 226 -15.28 -11.21 4.32
C GLU A 226 -16.17 -10.01 4.70
N PHE A 227 -16.82 -9.36 3.73
CA PHE A 227 -17.77 -8.27 3.94
C PHE A 227 -19.23 -8.72 3.99
N THR A 228 -19.54 -9.97 3.65
CA THR A 228 -20.91 -10.48 3.60
C THR A 228 -21.64 -10.28 4.93
N SER A 229 -20.97 -10.52 6.06
CA SER A 229 -21.55 -10.29 7.39
C SER A 229 -21.85 -8.81 7.67
N HIS A 230 -20.95 -7.91 7.23
CA HIS A 230 -21.11 -6.48 7.39
C HIS A 230 -22.28 -5.96 6.54
N VAL A 231 -22.32 -6.31 5.25
CA VAL A 231 -23.40 -5.91 4.35
C VAL A 231 -24.76 -6.44 4.81
N LYS A 232 -24.83 -7.67 5.32
CA LYS A 232 -26.06 -8.21 5.92
C LYS A 232 -26.51 -7.42 7.14
N ALA A 233 -25.59 -7.08 8.05
CA ALA A 233 -25.92 -6.27 9.23
C ALA A 233 -26.39 -4.86 8.84
N GLN A 234 -25.75 -4.26 7.85
CA GLN A 234 -26.10 -2.94 7.33
C GLN A 234 -27.47 -2.96 6.64
N THR A 235 -27.76 -4.00 5.86
CA THR A 235 -29.06 -4.19 5.21
C THR A 235 -30.16 -4.32 6.26
N ALA A 236 -29.96 -5.14 7.30
CA ALA A 236 -30.92 -5.30 8.39
C ALA A 236 -31.20 -3.99 9.14
N TYR A 237 -30.16 -3.16 9.37
CA TYR A 237 -30.33 -1.83 9.95
C TYR A 237 -31.18 -0.91 9.06
N LEU A 238 -30.91 -0.87 7.77
CA LEU A 238 -31.65 -0.03 6.83
C LEU A 238 -33.10 -0.51 6.65
N GLU A 239 -33.35 -1.81 6.64
CA GLU A 239 -34.71 -2.39 6.61
C GLU A 239 -35.48 -2.04 7.89
N LEU A 240 -34.83 -2.11 9.05
CA LEU A 240 -35.42 -1.69 10.32
C LEU A 240 -35.79 -0.20 10.29
N LEU A 241 -34.90 0.66 9.80
CA LEU A 241 -35.17 2.09 9.61
C LEU A 241 -36.40 2.35 8.74
N VAL A 242 -36.49 1.70 7.58
CA VAL A 242 -37.64 1.84 6.67
C VAL A 242 -38.93 1.39 7.35
N LYS A 243 -38.92 0.22 8.00
CA LYS A 243 -40.08 -0.32 8.72
C LYS A 243 -40.53 0.61 9.85
N THR A 244 -39.60 1.12 10.65
CA THR A 244 -39.88 2.04 11.76
C THR A 244 -40.43 3.36 11.25
N ALA A 245 -39.83 3.93 10.20
CA ALA A 245 -40.30 5.16 9.59
C ALA A 245 -41.72 5.01 9.02
N ASP A 246 -42.01 3.89 8.35
CA ASP A 246 -43.36 3.60 7.84
C ASP A 246 -44.39 3.47 8.95
N ALA A 247 -44.07 2.74 10.01
CA ALA A 247 -44.98 2.59 11.15
C ALA A 247 -45.26 3.94 11.84
N ILE A 248 -44.22 4.76 12.09
CA ILE A 248 -44.35 6.07 12.73
C ILE A 248 -45.16 7.03 11.87
N THR A 249 -44.82 7.17 10.58
CA THR A 249 -45.54 8.08 9.68
C THR A 249 -46.99 7.68 9.48
N ASN A 250 -47.30 6.38 9.44
CA ASN A 250 -48.67 5.89 9.38
C ASN A 250 -49.45 6.23 10.67
N ILE A 251 -48.88 5.99 11.86
CA ILE A 251 -49.51 6.32 13.15
C ILE A 251 -49.81 7.82 13.24
N LEU A 252 -48.83 8.67 12.91
CA LEU A 252 -48.96 10.13 13.01
C LEU A 252 -49.92 10.72 11.96
N SER A 253 -50.21 10.00 10.87
CA SER A 253 -51.21 10.41 9.87
C SER A 253 -52.67 10.24 10.35
N GLN A 254 -52.88 9.48 11.42
CA GLN A 254 -54.20 9.22 11.99
C GLN A 254 -54.60 10.35 12.94
N LYS A 255 -55.91 10.56 13.11
CA LYS A 255 -56.40 11.49 14.14
C LYS A 255 -56.20 10.88 15.52
N ASP A 256 -55.94 11.74 16.52
CA ASP A 256 -55.97 11.32 17.91
C ASP A 256 -57.35 10.75 18.27
N ASP A 257 -57.32 9.85 19.24
CA ASP A 257 -58.54 9.25 19.77
C ASP A 257 -59.39 10.32 20.47
N GLN A 258 -60.71 10.20 20.37
CA GLN A 258 -61.61 11.14 21.06
C GLN A 258 -61.64 10.87 22.57
N ASN A 259 -61.20 9.70 23.01
CA ASN A 259 -61.05 9.38 24.42
C ASN A 259 -59.67 9.83 24.94
N GLY A 260 -59.65 10.85 25.80
CA GLY A 260 -58.43 11.41 26.39
C GLY A 260 -57.66 10.50 27.36
N GLU A 261 -58.20 9.32 27.69
CA GLU A 261 -57.47 8.29 28.44
C GLU A 261 -56.59 7.40 27.54
N ASN A 262 -56.80 7.44 26.22
CA ASN A 262 -56.01 6.66 25.27
C ASN A 262 -54.70 7.39 24.92
N PRO A 263 -53.61 6.64 24.65
CA PRO A 263 -52.35 7.25 24.23
C PRO A 263 -52.53 8.06 22.94
N THR A 264 -51.91 9.24 22.92
CA THR A 264 -51.78 10.10 21.74
C THR A 264 -51.05 9.37 20.61
N GLN A 265 -51.23 9.82 19.36
CA GLN A 265 -50.48 9.25 18.24
C GLN A 265 -48.97 9.42 18.40
N VAL A 266 -48.52 10.52 19.03
CA VAL A 266 -47.09 10.72 19.36
C VAL A 266 -46.59 9.65 20.31
N GLU A 267 -47.32 9.34 21.37
CA GLU A 267 -46.95 8.30 22.33
C GLU A 267 -46.92 6.91 21.67
N LYS A 268 -47.91 6.60 20.83
CA LYS A 268 -47.94 5.34 20.05
C LYS A 268 -46.74 5.25 19.10
N ALA A 269 -46.42 6.33 18.40
CA ALA A 269 -45.26 6.38 17.51
C ALA A 269 -43.94 6.24 18.28
N TYR A 270 -43.85 6.84 19.47
CA TYR A 270 -42.68 6.69 20.34
C TYR A 270 -42.54 5.26 20.89
N GLN A 271 -43.64 4.56 21.16
CA GLN A 271 -43.60 3.14 21.54
C GLN A 271 -43.01 2.28 20.41
N VAL A 272 -43.39 2.52 19.15
CA VAL A 272 -42.79 1.86 17.99
C VAL A 272 -41.29 2.12 17.91
N LEU A 273 -40.85 3.37 18.10
CA LEU A 273 -39.43 3.69 18.16
C LEU A 273 -38.71 2.96 19.31
N SER A 274 -39.32 2.88 20.48
CA SER A 274 -38.76 2.19 21.65
C SER A 274 -38.56 0.70 21.39
N GLU A 275 -39.53 0.05 20.75
CA GLU A 275 -39.42 -1.36 20.33
C GLU A 275 -38.34 -1.56 19.28
N ALA A 276 -38.31 -0.71 18.25
CA ALA A 276 -37.28 -0.76 17.22
C ALA A 276 -35.87 -0.53 17.79
N ASN A 277 -35.72 0.35 18.79
CA ASN A 277 -34.44 0.56 19.48
C ASN A 277 -33.96 -0.69 20.23
N LYS A 278 -34.86 -1.54 20.73
CA LYS A 278 -34.48 -2.84 21.33
C LYS A 278 -33.96 -3.80 20.26
N GLU A 279 -34.61 -3.84 19.09
CA GLU A 279 -34.15 -4.63 17.94
C GLU A 279 -32.79 -4.13 17.42
N ASN A 280 -32.60 -2.81 17.40
CA ASN A 280 -31.36 -2.16 16.96
C ASN A 280 -30.21 -2.31 17.96
N ALA A 281 -30.45 -2.67 19.23
CA ALA A 281 -29.42 -2.62 20.29
C ALA A 281 -28.15 -3.44 19.98
N ALA A 282 -28.25 -4.51 19.19
CA ALA A 282 -27.11 -5.35 18.81
C ALA A 282 -26.41 -4.95 17.51
N LEU A 283 -27.02 -4.09 16.67
CA LEU A 283 -26.50 -3.73 15.36
C LEU A 283 -25.29 -2.78 15.41
N PRO A 284 -25.27 -1.73 16.27
CA PRO A 284 -24.12 -0.82 16.38
C PRO A 284 -22.80 -1.53 16.69
N GLU A 285 -22.77 -2.38 17.71
CA GLU A 285 -21.57 -3.11 18.09
C GLU A 285 -21.13 -4.08 16.98
N LYS A 286 -22.09 -4.74 16.32
CA LYS A 286 -21.80 -5.65 15.21
C LYS A 286 -21.18 -4.90 14.03
N LEU A 287 -21.75 -3.77 13.61
CA LEU A 287 -21.25 -2.95 12.52
C LEU A 287 -19.86 -2.36 12.84
N LEU A 288 -19.69 -1.81 14.05
CA LEU A 288 -18.41 -1.31 14.52
C LEU A 288 -17.35 -2.41 14.55
N SER A 289 -17.68 -3.60 15.08
CA SER A 289 -16.74 -4.72 15.12
C SER A 289 -16.25 -5.11 13.72
N GLN A 290 -17.15 -5.18 12.74
CA GLN A 290 -16.78 -5.53 11.37
C GLN A 290 -15.94 -4.42 10.72
N LYS A 291 -16.24 -3.15 11.02
CA LYS A 291 -15.46 -2.02 10.52
C LYS A 291 -14.03 -2.02 11.08
N LEU A 292 -13.88 -2.29 12.39
CA LEU A 292 -12.58 -2.34 13.06
C LEU A 292 -11.66 -3.45 12.54
N LYS A 293 -12.22 -4.56 12.01
CA LYS A 293 -11.42 -5.62 11.38
C LYS A 293 -10.56 -5.12 10.22
N LEU A 294 -11.06 -4.14 9.45
CA LEU A 294 -10.32 -3.55 8.33
C LEU A 294 -9.04 -2.85 8.78
N PHE A 295 -9.07 -2.30 9.99
CA PHE A 295 -7.98 -1.54 10.59
C PHE A 295 -7.15 -2.36 11.59
N SER A 296 -7.50 -3.63 11.78
CA SER A 296 -6.82 -4.52 12.72
C SER A 296 -5.43 -4.88 12.21
N VAL A 297 -4.39 -4.38 12.88
CA VAL A 297 -2.99 -4.73 12.58
C VAL A 297 -2.79 -6.24 12.65
N LYS A 298 -3.37 -6.89 13.66
CA LYS A 298 -3.24 -8.34 13.85
C LYS A 298 -3.83 -9.11 12.66
N GLU A 299 -5.07 -8.82 12.29
CA GLU A 299 -5.73 -9.52 11.18
C GLU A 299 -5.06 -9.19 9.84
N ASN A 300 -4.62 -7.95 9.66
CA ASN A 300 -3.89 -7.56 8.45
C ASN A 300 -2.50 -8.24 8.39
N LEU A 301 -1.80 -8.40 9.52
CA LEU A 301 -0.55 -9.18 9.59
C LEU A 301 -0.78 -10.68 9.29
N GLU A 302 -1.91 -11.24 9.70
CA GLU A 302 -2.29 -12.62 9.35
C GLU A 302 -2.49 -12.79 7.84
N LYS A 303 -3.00 -11.76 7.13
CA LYS A 303 -3.05 -11.75 5.65
C LYS A 303 -1.65 -11.76 5.02
N PHE A 304 -0.64 -11.27 5.73
CA PHE A 304 0.78 -11.36 5.37
C PHE A 304 1.49 -12.60 5.94
N ALA A 305 0.79 -13.57 6.55
CA ALA A 305 1.45 -14.68 7.24
C ALA A 305 2.41 -15.48 6.33
N ALA A 306 2.00 -15.77 5.08
CA ALA A 306 2.85 -16.42 4.09
C ALA A 306 4.11 -15.59 3.77
N VAL A 307 3.93 -14.28 3.57
CA VAL A 307 5.01 -13.31 3.33
C VAL A 307 5.97 -13.25 4.52
N LYS A 308 5.44 -13.27 5.74
CA LYS A 308 6.21 -13.15 6.99
C LYS A 308 7.14 -14.35 7.24
N ILE A 309 6.71 -15.55 6.88
CA ILE A 309 7.55 -16.76 6.97
C ILE A 309 8.77 -16.61 6.05
N HIS A 310 8.55 -16.18 4.81
CA HIS A 310 9.61 -15.96 3.83
C HIS A 310 10.52 -14.79 4.24
N GLN A 311 9.94 -13.71 4.77
CA GLN A 311 10.66 -12.54 5.26
C GLN A 311 11.72 -12.89 6.32
N GLY A 312 11.38 -13.66 7.36
CA GLY A 312 12.33 -14.01 8.42
C GLY A 312 13.46 -14.97 7.97
N SER A 313 13.21 -15.75 6.92
CA SER A 313 14.24 -16.58 6.27
C SER A 313 15.19 -15.72 5.44
N LEU A 314 14.63 -14.84 4.59
CA LEU A 314 15.36 -13.93 3.72
C LEU A 314 16.23 -12.95 4.50
N GLU A 315 15.70 -12.38 5.60
CA GLU A 315 16.44 -11.45 6.45
C GLU A 315 17.72 -12.08 7.02
N ARG A 316 17.65 -13.34 7.48
CA ARG A 316 18.84 -14.06 7.96
C ARG A 316 19.85 -14.30 6.84
N LYS A 317 19.39 -14.82 5.70
CA LYS A 317 20.27 -15.12 4.56
C LYS A 317 20.96 -13.87 4.01
N LEU A 318 20.23 -12.76 3.89
CA LEU A 318 20.79 -11.48 3.44
C LEU A 318 21.83 -10.94 4.43
N ASN A 319 21.53 -10.99 5.74
CA ASN A 319 22.49 -10.56 6.77
C ASN A 319 23.77 -11.38 6.76
N ASP A 320 23.67 -12.71 6.59
CA ASP A 320 24.84 -13.59 6.51
C ASP A 320 25.68 -13.27 5.27
N ILE A 321 25.03 -13.12 4.10
CA ILE A 321 25.71 -12.73 2.85
C ILE A 321 26.38 -11.35 2.97
N SER A 322 25.70 -10.37 3.57
CA SER A 322 26.21 -9.01 3.75
C SER A 322 27.44 -8.98 4.67
N ARG A 323 27.43 -9.78 5.74
CA ARG A 323 28.59 -9.97 6.63
C ARG A 323 29.76 -10.61 5.91
N GLU A 324 29.53 -11.67 5.15
CA GLU A 324 30.58 -12.33 4.36
C GLU A 324 31.20 -11.36 3.34
N GLN A 325 30.38 -10.59 2.63
CA GLN A 325 30.88 -9.59 1.67
C GLN A 325 31.69 -8.48 2.35
N THR A 326 31.27 -8.03 3.53
CA THR A 326 32.01 -7.01 4.30
C THR A 326 33.39 -7.52 4.74
N GLN A 327 33.50 -8.79 5.11
CA GLN A 327 34.78 -9.42 5.45
C GLN A 327 35.71 -9.52 4.24
N ILE A 328 35.18 -9.89 3.06
CA ILE A 328 35.95 -9.94 1.81
C ILE A 328 36.50 -8.55 1.45
N ARG A 329 35.66 -7.49 1.52
CA ARG A 329 36.11 -6.10 1.28
C ARG A 329 37.23 -5.68 2.22
N THR A 330 37.10 -6.00 3.51
CA THR A 330 38.08 -5.63 4.54
C THR A 330 39.41 -6.36 4.33
N TYR A 331 39.37 -7.65 4.02
CA TYR A 331 40.57 -8.45 3.75
C TYR A 331 41.33 -8.00 2.49
N GLU A 332 40.62 -7.65 1.42
CA GLU A 332 41.27 -7.15 0.19
C GLU A 332 41.83 -5.73 0.34
N SER A 333 41.16 -4.86 1.10
CA SER A 333 41.69 -3.52 1.41
C SER A 333 42.99 -3.54 2.23
N GLY A 334 43.23 -4.60 3.00
CA GLY A 334 44.47 -4.82 3.75
C GLY A 334 45.60 -5.49 2.96
N ARG A 335 45.35 -5.93 1.71
CA ARG A 335 46.35 -6.57 0.84
C ARG A 335 47.11 -5.61 -0.07
N HIS A 336 46.73 -4.33 -0.11
CA HIS A 336 47.40 -3.30 -0.89
C HIS A 336 48.04 -2.23 0.02
N PRO A 337 49.29 -2.45 0.50
CA PRO A 337 50.19 -1.37 0.89
C PRO A 337 50.83 -0.66 -0.30
#